data_AF-A0A822IFJ3-F1
#
_entry.id   AF-A0A822IFJ3-F1
#
_cell.length_a   1.000
_cell.length_b   1.000
_cell.length_c   1.000
_cell.angle_alpha   90.00
_cell.angle_beta   90.00
_cell.angle_gamma   90.00
#
_symmetry.space_group_name_H-M   'P 1'
#
loop_
_entity.id
_entity.type
_entity.pdbx_description
1 polymer ?
#
loop_
_entity_poly.entity_id
_entity_poly.type
_entity_poly.pdbx_seq_one_letter_code
_entity_poly.pdbx_strand_id
1 'polypeptide(L)'
;MPDEIETKLNELIKQLQDADTEIGTKTKERDILKTDKSALEKTLSDVNQVFNAYSKNYPNNDKDKKDINSYREKKKSMVDAAIPKATRDQIDLKIGDVNAAIALQETDVSNAQKGLQDAKITYQEASTTFETKKKEYEDLKIYQKGLEDDIKNLKNLKQSIELEEEKSHFSIMYFIINELIKNSDFEIKTESEMKSALISGWKEMDAARTDLRKKEDEMKTAQNTLDSKQKTLELLTKSRRDDIINKIKDM
;
A
#
# COMPACT_ATOMS: atom_id res chain seq x y z
N MET A 1 22.83 -33.88 40.44
CA MET A 1 23.52 -34.26 39.19
C MET A 1 22.55 -34.33 38.00
N PRO A 2 21.35 -34.93 38.11
CA PRO A 2 20.32 -34.87 37.04
C PRO A 2 19.80 -33.43 36.76
N ASP A 3 19.55 -32.65 37.82
CA ASP A 3 18.97 -31.30 37.73
C ASP A 3 19.87 -30.27 36.99
N GLU A 4 21.19 -30.41 37.11
CA GLU A 4 22.14 -29.57 36.35
C GLU A 4 22.10 -29.87 34.86
N ILE A 5 21.88 -31.14 34.49
CA ILE A 5 21.81 -31.58 33.09
C ILE A 5 20.50 -31.09 32.46
N GLU A 6 19.39 -31.16 33.18
CA GLU A 6 18.08 -30.69 32.72
C GLU A 6 18.04 -29.16 32.56
N THR A 7 18.64 -28.43 33.51
CA THR A 7 18.80 -26.97 33.39
C THR A 7 19.62 -26.60 32.15
N LYS A 8 20.73 -27.31 31.91
CA LYS A 8 21.58 -27.11 30.73
C LYS A 8 20.83 -27.41 29.42
N LEU A 9 20.01 -28.46 29.41
CA LEU A 9 19.22 -28.84 28.25
C LEU A 9 18.17 -27.77 27.91
N ASN A 10 17.46 -27.26 28.92
CA ASN A 10 16.46 -26.20 28.73
C ASN A 10 17.08 -24.87 28.28
N GLU A 11 18.27 -24.52 28.79
CA GLU A 11 19.04 -23.38 28.29
C GLU A 11 19.42 -23.55 26.81
N LEU A 12 19.87 -24.74 26.41
CA LEU A 12 20.22 -25.04 25.03
C LEU A 12 19.00 -25.00 24.10
N ILE A 13 17.84 -25.52 24.55
CA ILE A 13 16.58 -25.44 23.79
C ILE A 13 16.18 -23.98 23.54
N LYS A 14 16.28 -23.13 24.57
CA LYS A 14 15.95 -21.71 24.44
C LYS A 14 16.92 -20.99 23.50
N GLN A 15 18.23 -21.23 23.64
CA GLN A 15 19.24 -20.66 22.75
C GLN A 15 19.02 -21.10 21.29
N LEU A 16 18.61 -22.35 21.06
CA LEU A 16 18.27 -22.84 19.74
C LEU A 16 17.04 -22.11 19.16
N GLN A 17 15.98 -21.92 19.94
CA GLN A 17 14.77 -21.19 19.52
C GLN A 17 15.06 -19.71 19.21
N ASP A 18 15.89 -19.05 20.02
CA ASP A 18 16.31 -17.67 19.80
C ASP A 18 17.13 -17.56 18.50
N ALA A 19 18.07 -18.50 18.27
CA ALA A 19 18.86 -18.57 17.06
C ALA A 19 18.00 -18.82 15.80
N ASP A 20 17.02 -19.72 15.88
CA ASP A 20 16.09 -20.00 14.77
C ASP A 20 15.23 -18.76 14.42
N THR A 21 14.82 -17.98 15.42
CA THR A 21 14.10 -16.72 15.23
C THR A 21 14.97 -15.67 14.56
N GLU A 22 16.24 -15.55 14.97
CA GLU A 22 17.21 -14.63 14.35
C GLU A 22 17.50 -15.03 12.90
N ILE A 23 17.68 -16.32 12.62
CA ILE A 23 17.85 -16.85 11.25
C ILE A 23 16.62 -16.53 10.39
N GLY A 24 15.41 -16.72 10.93
CA GLY A 24 14.17 -16.37 10.25
C GLY A 24 14.08 -14.89 9.91
N THR A 25 14.51 -14.02 10.82
CA THR A 25 14.54 -12.56 10.61
C THR A 25 15.56 -12.17 9.53
N LYS A 26 16.81 -12.64 9.65
CA LYS A 26 17.86 -12.35 8.66
C LYS A 26 17.55 -12.93 7.28
N THR A 27 16.83 -14.04 7.21
CA THR A 27 16.37 -14.63 5.93
C THR A 27 15.38 -13.69 5.24
N LYS A 28 14.41 -13.13 5.99
CA LYS A 28 13.48 -12.14 5.45
C LYS A 28 14.21 -10.88 4.99
N GLU A 29 15.15 -10.36 5.78
CA GLU A 29 15.96 -9.19 5.42
C GLU A 29 16.77 -9.44 4.13
N ARG A 30 17.42 -10.59 4.01
CA ARG A 30 18.14 -11.01 2.81
C ARG A 30 17.22 -11.03 1.58
N ASP A 31 16.02 -11.58 1.72
CA ASP A 31 15.08 -11.70 0.60
C ASP A 31 14.51 -10.33 0.18
N ILE A 32 14.30 -9.42 1.14
CA ILE A 32 13.97 -8.00 0.87
C ILE A 32 15.13 -7.34 0.11
N LEU A 33 16.36 -7.42 0.61
CA LEU A 33 17.53 -6.82 -0.04
C LEU A 33 17.78 -7.39 -1.44
N LYS A 34 17.49 -8.67 -1.67
CA LYS A 34 17.59 -9.28 -2.99
C LYS A 34 16.55 -8.71 -3.95
N THR A 35 15.32 -8.50 -3.47
CA THR A 35 14.25 -7.85 -4.23
C THR A 35 14.63 -6.40 -4.57
N ASP A 36 15.12 -5.65 -3.58
CA ASP A 36 15.55 -4.26 -3.75
C ASP A 36 16.72 -4.15 -4.74
N LYS A 37 17.70 -5.05 -4.65
CA LYS A 37 18.83 -5.11 -5.59
C LYS A 37 18.34 -5.30 -7.03
N SER A 38 17.46 -6.27 -7.27
CA SER A 38 16.93 -6.51 -8.61
C SER A 38 16.10 -5.34 -9.13
N ALA A 39 15.35 -4.66 -8.25
CA ALA A 39 14.64 -3.43 -8.60
C ALA A 39 15.62 -2.31 -9.02
N LEU A 40 16.69 -2.09 -8.24
CA LEU A 40 17.72 -1.09 -8.54
C LEU A 40 18.50 -1.39 -9.83
N GLU A 41 18.84 -2.66 -10.07
CA GLU A 41 19.50 -3.09 -11.32
C GLU A 41 18.63 -2.78 -12.55
N LYS A 42 17.32 -3.04 -12.45
CA LYS A 42 16.37 -2.68 -13.51
C LYS A 42 16.29 -1.17 -13.71
N THR A 43 16.12 -0.40 -12.63
CA THR A 43 16.09 1.07 -12.70
C THR A 43 17.36 1.64 -13.32
N LEU A 44 18.54 1.12 -12.96
CA LEU A 44 19.81 1.56 -13.54
C LEU A 44 19.87 1.29 -15.05
N SER A 45 19.40 0.12 -15.50
CA SER A 45 19.31 -0.22 -16.92
C SER A 45 18.40 0.76 -17.67
N ASP A 46 17.21 1.03 -17.13
CA ASP A 46 16.23 1.94 -17.73
C ASP A 46 16.79 3.36 -17.83
N VAL A 47 17.45 3.85 -16.77
CA VAL A 47 18.12 5.16 -16.74
C VAL A 47 19.21 5.25 -17.81
N ASN A 48 20.07 4.24 -17.92
CA ASN A 48 21.14 4.22 -18.92
C ASN A 48 20.59 4.20 -20.36
N GLN A 49 19.52 3.45 -20.60
CA GLN A 49 18.87 3.42 -21.92
C GLN A 49 18.33 4.79 -22.32
N VAL A 50 17.61 5.45 -21.41
CA VAL A 50 17.06 6.80 -21.64
C VAL A 50 18.19 7.82 -21.82
N PHE A 51 19.21 7.80 -20.97
CA PHE A 51 20.34 8.73 -21.06
C PHE A 51 21.11 8.59 -22.38
N ASN A 52 21.39 7.36 -22.82
CA ASN A 52 22.09 7.10 -24.07
C ASN A 52 21.26 7.54 -25.29
N ALA A 53 19.95 7.27 -25.28
CA ALA A 53 19.04 7.75 -26.33
C ALA A 53 18.99 9.28 -26.39
N TYR A 54 18.88 9.94 -25.24
CA TYR A 54 18.91 11.41 -25.15
C TYR A 54 20.22 11.98 -25.66
N SER A 55 21.36 11.49 -25.16
CA SER A 55 22.69 11.99 -25.53
C SER A 55 22.98 11.84 -27.03
N LYS A 56 22.55 10.73 -27.63
CA LYS A 56 22.67 10.50 -29.08
C LYS A 56 21.82 11.47 -29.90
N ASN A 57 20.60 11.78 -29.44
CA ASN A 57 19.67 12.63 -30.17
C ASN A 57 19.85 14.13 -29.90
N TYR A 58 20.51 14.49 -28.79
CA TYR A 58 20.65 15.88 -28.35
C TYR A 58 21.22 16.82 -29.41
N PRO A 59 22.31 16.51 -30.14
CA PRO A 59 22.86 17.43 -31.13
C PRO A 59 21.88 17.75 -32.27
N ASN A 60 21.12 16.74 -32.72
CA ASN A 60 20.10 16.92 -33.76
C ASN A 60 18.93 17.73 -33.22
N ASN A 61 18.44 17.42 -32.02
CA ASN A 61 17.36 18.16 -31.39
C ASN A 61 17.72 19.64 -31.15
N ASP A 62 18.96 19.92 -30.72
CA ASP A 62 19.45 21.29 -30.53
C ASP A 62 19.54 22.05 -31.86
N LYS A 63 20.05 21.39 -32.90
CA LYS A 63 20.08 21.95 -34.26
C LYS A 63 18.67 22.25 -34.79
N ASP A 64 17.76 21.28 -34.75
CA ASP A 64 16.39 21.44 -35.22
C ASP A 64 15.67 22.57 -34.48
N LYS A 65 15.90 22.68 -33.16
CA LYS A 65 15.38 23.80 -32.36
C LYS A 65 15.90 25.16 -32.85
N LYS A 66 17.20 25.27 -33.14
CA LYS A 66 17.82 26.50 -33.66
C LYS A 66 17.28 26.85 -35.05
N ASP A 67 17.14 25.86 -35.93
CA ASP A 67 16.61 26.04 -37.29
C ASP A 67 15.15 26.51 -37.26
N ILE A 68 14.31 25.88 -36.41
CA ILE A 68 12.91 26.29 -36.20
C ILE A 68 12.81 27.71 -35.62
N ASN A 69 13.66 28.06 -34.65
CA ASN A 69 13.66 29.41 -34.07
C ASN A 69 14.03 30.47 -35.12
N SER A 70 15.06 30.21 -35.93
CA SER A 70 15.48 31.09 -37.02
C SER A 70 14.36 31.28 -38.04
N TYR A 71 13.68 30.18 -38.41
CA TYR A 71 12.52 30.23 -39.29
C TYR A 71 11.37 31.05 -38.69
N ARG A 72 11.06 30.86 -37.40
CA ARG A 72 10.03 31.61 -36.66
C ARG A 72 10.32 33.10 -36.68
N GLU A 73 11.55 33.52 -36.36
CA GLU A 73 11.93 34.94 -36.31
C GLU A 73 11.78 35.60 -37.68
N LYS A 74 12.25 34.94 -38.75
CA LYS A 74 12.10 35.43 -40.13
C LYS A 74 10.63 35.56 -40.54
N LYS A 75 9.78 34.59 -40.21
CA LYS A 75 8.36 34.62 -40.59
C LYS A 75 7.54 35.57 -39.72
N LYS A 76 7.88 35.75 -38.44
CA LYS A 76 7.18 36.63 -37.53
C LYS A 76 7.18 38.08 -38.02
N SER A 77 8.34 38.62 -38.42
CA SER A 77 8.42 40.00 -38.93
C SER A 77 7.58 40.22 -40.19
N MET A 78 7.57 39.23 -41.11
CA MET A 78 6.72 39.27 -42.31
C MET A 78 5.23 39.29 -41.97
N VAL A 79 4.79 38.43 -41.03
CA VAL A 79 3.39 38.36 -40.59
C VAL A 79 2.98 39.61 -39.81
N ASP A 80 3.85 40.12 -38.93
CA ASP A 80 3.60 41.33 -38.16
C ASP A 80 3.49 42.58 -39.05
N ALA A 81 4.16 42.61 -40.21
CA ALA A 81 3.98 43.67 -41.19
C ALA A 81 2.69 43.53 -42.01
N ALA A 82 2.24 42.29 -42.26
CA ALA A 82 1.11 42.01 -43.15
C ALA A 82 -0.26 42.07 -42.46
N ILE A 83 -0.35 41.78 -41.17
CA ILE A 83 -1.61 41.74 -40.42
C ILE A 83 -1.73 42.96 -39.50
N PRO A 84 -2.82 43.75 -39.55
CA PRO A 84 -3.03 44.87 -38.65
C PRO A 84 -3.03 44.46 -37.18
N LYS A 85 -2.60 45.36 -36.29
CA LYS A 85 -2.54 45.08 -34.84
C LYS A 85 -3.89 44.63 -34.26
N ALA A 86 -4.99 45.30 -34.63
CA ALA A 86 -6.32 44.96 -34.14
C ALA A 86 -6.73 43.50 -34.47
N THR A 87 -6.38 43.00 -35.66
CA THR A 87 -6.63 41.61 -36.06
C THR A 87 -5.77 40.64 -35.25
N ARG A 88 -4.51 40.99 -34.97
CA ARG A 88 -3.65 40.17 -34.08
C ARG A 88 -4.21 40.09 -32.67
N ASP A 89 -4.66 41.21 -32.10
CA ASP A 89 -5.25 41.26 -30.77
C ASP A 89 -6.51 40.37 -30.69
N GLN A 90 -7.33 40.34 -31.75
CA GLN A 90 -8.48 39.42 -31.83
C GLN A 90 -8.07 37.94 -31.94
N ILE A 91 -7.02 37.62 -32.70
CA ILE A 91 -6.45 36.26 -32.77
C ILE A 91 -5.95 35.84 -31.38
N ASP A 92 -5.24 36.72 -30.67
CA ASP A 92 -4.72 36.45 -29.33
C ASP A 92 -5.86 36.18 -28.32
N LEU A 93 -6.99 36.89 -28.44
CA LEU A 93 -8.20 36.59 -27.66
C LEU A 93 -8.73 35.17 -27.93
N LYS A 94 -8.82 34.75 -29.20
CA LYS A 94 -9.27 33.38 -29.56
C LYS A 94 -8.29 32.32 -29.04
N ILE A 95 -6.99 32.59 -29.08
CA ILE A 95 -5.97 31.72 -28.47
C ILE A 95 -6.18 31.66 -26.95
N GLY A 96 -6.43 32.80 -26.32
CA GLY A 96 -6.73 32.92 -24.90
C GLY A 96 -7.93 32.06 -24.48
N ASP A 97 -9.04 32.13 -25.22
CA ASP A 97 -10.26 31.35 -24.94
C ASP A 97 -9.98 29.83 -24.94
N VAL A 98 -9.28 29.34 -25.96
CA VAL A 98 -8.94 27.90 -26.07
C VAL A 98 -7.98 27.48 -24.95
N ASN A 99 -6.96 28.30 -24.67
CA ASN A 99 -6.02 28.02 -23.58
C ASN A 99 -6.71 28.03 -22.22
N ALA A 100 -7.67 28.93 -21.99
CA ALA A 100 -8.44 28.99 -20.75
C ALA A 100 -9.28 27.73 -20.55
N ALA A 101 -9.90 27.21 -21.62
CA ALA A 101 -10.62 25.94 -21.57
C ALA A 101 -9.71 24.75 -21.23
N ILE A 102 -8.50 24.70 -21.80
CA ILE A 102 -7.50 23.69 -21.47
C ILE A 102 -7.06 23.81 -20.01
N ALA A 103 -6.74 25.02 -19.53
CA ALA A 103 -6.31 25.26 -18.14
C ALA A 103 -7.40 24.90 -17.11
N LEU A 104 -8.67 25.16 -17.43
CA LEU A 104 -9.80 24.70 -16.62
C LEU A 104 -9.82 23.16 -16.56
N GLN A 105 -9.62 22.49 -17.69
CA GLN A 105 -9.60 21.04 -17.75
C GLN A 105 -8.37 20.43 -17.03
N GLU A 106 -7.21 21.10 -17.06
CA GLU A 106 -6.04 20.72 -16.25
C GLU A 106 -6.35 20.79 -14.75
N THR A 107 -7.06 21.83 -14.32
CA THR A 107 -7.54 21.98 -12.94
C THR A 107 -8.50 20.84 -12.56
N ASP A 108 -9.44 20.50 -13.44
CA ASP A 108 -10.33 19.36 -13.25
C ASP A 108 -9.59 18.03 -13.11
N VAL A 109 -8.55 17.80 -13.93
CA VAL A 109 -7.70 16.61 -13.81
C VAL A 109 -6.99 16.59 -12.47
N SER A 110 -6.41 17.71 -12.04
CA SER A 110 -5.73 17.81 -10.74
C SER A 110 -6.68 17.52 -9.57
N ASN A 111 -7.90 18.06 -9.62
CA ASN A 111 -8.94 17.80 -8.63
C ASN A 111 -9.36 16.33 -8.63
N ALA A 112 -9.54 15.70 -9.79
CA ALA A 112 -9.86 14.28 -9.92
C ALA A 112 -8.72 13.38 -9.41
N GLN A 113 -7.46 13.75 -9.63
CA GLN A 113 -6.30 13.07 -9.05
C GLN A 113 -6.32 13.11 -7.53
N LYS A 114 -6.60 14.27 -6.94
CA LYS A 114 -6.74 14.41 -5.50
C LYS A 114 -7.89 13.55 -4.96
N GLY A 115 -9.07 13.59 -5.61
CA GLY A 115 -10.20 12.75 -5.23
C GLY A 115 -9.90 11.25 -5.28
N LEU A 116 -9.12 10.79 -6.26
CA LEU A 116 -8.64 9.40 -6.31
C LEU A 116 -7.67 9.07 -5.17
N GLN A 117 -6.76 9.97 -4.82
CA GLN A 117 -5.84 9.76 -3.70
C GLN A 117 -6.59 9.66 -2.36
N ASP A 118 -7.54 10.58 -2.13
CA ASP A 118 -8.39 10.56 -0.94
C ASP A 118 -9.19 9.24 -0.87
N ALA A 119 -9.79 8.80 -1.99
CA ALA A 119 -10.52 7.52 -2.06
C ALA A 119 -9.61 6.31 -1.78
N LYS A 120 -8.36 6.30 -2.29
CA LYS A 120 -7.38 5.24 -2.02
C LYS A 120 -7.02 5.13 -0.54
N ILE A 121 -6.84 6.28 0.14
CA ILE A 121 -6.58 6.30 1.59
C ILE A 121 -7.75 5.66 2.33
N THR A 122 -8.98 6.08 2.06
CA THR A 122 -10.16 5.52 2.74
C THR A 122 -10.36 4.02 2.47
N TYR A 123 -10.03 3.54 1.26
CA TYR A 123 -10.04 2.11 0.94
C TYR A 123 -8.99 1.33 1.75
N GLN A 124 -7.78 1.88 1.91
CA GLN A 124 -6.72 1.25 2.70
C GLN A 124 -7.09 1.17 4.19
N GLU A 125 -7.70 2.22 4.74
CA GLU A 125 -8.21 2.24 6.12
C GLU A 125 -9.32 1.20 6.32
N ALA A 126 -10.28 1.10 5.39
CA ALA A 126 -11.33 0.08 5.42
C ALA A 126 -10.77 -1.34 5.28
N SER A 127 -9.74 -1.54 4.44
CA SER A 127 -9.07 -2.83 4.27
C SER A 127 -8.35 -3.26 5.56
N THR A 128 -7.68 -2.33 6.23
CA THR A 128 -7.02 -2.59 7.52
C THR A 128 -8.03 -2.95 8.61
N THR A 129 -9.16 -2.23 8.64
CA THR A 129 -10.27 -2.49 9.56
C THR A 129 -10.86 -3.88 9.33
N PHE A 130 -11.12 -4.25 8.06
CA PHE A 130 -11.63 -5.57 7.71
C PHE A 130 -10.68 -6.69 8.13
N GLU A 131 -9.38 -6.61 7.83
CA GLU A 131 -8.43 -7.66 8.22
C GLU A 131 -8.29 -7.77 9.75
N THR A 132 -8.38 -6.65 10.49
CA THR A 132 -8.42 -6.66 11.95
C THR A 132 -9.65 -7.41 12.47
N LYS A 133 -10.85 -7.06 11.99
CA LYS A 133 -12.10 -7.71 12.42
C LYS A 133 -12.20 -9.18 12.00
N LYS A 134 -11.65 -9.52 10.84
CA LYS A 134 -11.53 -10.90 10.38
C LYS A 134 -10.61 -11.70 11.30
N LYS A 135 -9.46 -11.14 11.68
CA LYS A 135 -8.55 -11.80 12.62
C LYS A 135 -9.22 -12.03 13.98
N GLU A 136 -9.86 -11.00 14.55
CA GLU A 136 -10.60 -11.13 15.82
C GLU A 136 -11.64 -12.25 15.78
N TYR A 137 -12.38 -12.37 14.67
CA TYR A 137 -13.35 -13.44 14.49
C TYR A 137 -12.71 -14.83 14.32
N GLU A 138 -11.60 -14.93 13.60
CA GLU A 138 -10.86 -16.20 13.46
C GLU A 138 -10.20 -16.63 14.79
N ASP A 139 -9.70 -15.69 15.58
CA ASP A 139 -9.16 -15.94 16.93
C ASP A 139 -10.27 -16.49 17.85
N LEU A 140 -11.50 -15.98 17.77
CA LEU A 140 -12.65 -16.56 18.47
C LEU A 140 -12.95 -17.99 18.02
N LYS A 141 -12.86 -18.30 16.72
CA LYS A 141 -13.12 -19.66 16.22
C LYS A 141 -12.14 -20.70 16.75
N ILE A 142 -10.91 -20.30 17.07
CA ILE A 142 -9.88 -21.20 17.60
C ILE A 142 -9.76 -21.16 19.13
N TYR A 143 -10.50 -20.27 19.81
CA TYR A 143 -10.46 -20.10 21.26
C TYR A 143 -10.67 -21.41 22.03
N GLN A 144 -11.65 -22.24 21.64
CA GLN A 144 -11.90 -23.54 22.29
C GLN A 144 -10.66 -24.43 22.25
N LYS A 145 -9.99 -24.50 21.10
CA LYS A 145 -8.79 -25.33 20.94
C LYS A 145 -7.65 -24.81 21.82
N GLY A 146 -7.45 -23.49 21.87
CA GLY A 146 -6.46 -22.88 22.77
C GLY A 146 -6.73 -23.24 24.23
N LEU A 147 -7.99 -23.12 24.66
CA LEU A 147 -8.42 -23.51 26.01
C LEU A 147 -8.19 -25.00 26.30
N GLU A 148 -8.47 -25.89 25.33
CA GLU A 148 -8.21 -27.33 25.47
C GLU A 148 -6.71 -27.62 25.63
N ASP A 149 -5.86 -26.93 24.87
CA ASP A 149 -4.40 -27.05 24.96
C ASP A 149 -3.87 -26.54 26.32
N ASP A 150 -4.38 -25.40 26.81
CA ASP A 150 -4.02 -24.83 28.11
C ASP A 150 -4.44 -25.75 29.27
N ILE A 151 -5.68 -26.25 29.25
CA ILE A 151 -6.17 -27.21 30.26
C ILE A 151 -5.36 -28.50 30.22
N LYS A 152 -4.98 -28.99 29.03
CA LYS A 152 -4.13 -30.16 28.89
C LYS A 152 -2.75 -29.92 29.50
N ASN A 153 -2.16 -28.75 29.27
CA ASN A 153 -0.90 -28.38 29.89
C ASN A 153 -0.99 -28.35 31.43
N LEU A 154 -2.04 -27.74 32.00
CA LEU A 154 -2.27 -27.75 33.44
C LEU A 154 -2.42 -29.17 34.02
N LYS A 155 -3.15 -30.05 33.32
CA LYS A 155 -3.28 -31.46 33.72
C LYS A 155 -1.93 -32.18 33.72
N ASN A 156 -1.08 -31.91 32.74
CA ASN A 156 0.26 -32.49 32.68
C ASN A 156 1.14 -31.98 33.83
N LEU A 157 1.14 -30.67 34.10
CA LEU A 157 1.88 -30.09 35.23
C LEU A 157 1.43 -30.70 36.57
N LYS A 158 0.11 -30.88 36.77
CA LYS A 158 -0.44 -31.57 37.95
C LYS A 158 0.09 -33.01 38.06
N GLN A 159 0.05 -33.78 36.98
CA GLN A 159 0.58 -35.15 36.97
C GLN A 159 2.08 -35.20 37.28
N SER A 160 2.86 -34.24 36.77
CA SER A 160 4.28 -34.14 37.10
C SER A 160 4.51 -33.85 38.58
N ILE A 161 3.69 -33.01 39.22
CA ILE A 161 3.76 -32.79 40.68
C ILE A 161 3.50 -34.10 41.44
N GLU A 162 2.47 -34.86 41.07
CA GLU A 162 2.12 -36.14 41.71
C GLU A 162 3.26 -37.17 41.59
N LEU A 163 3.91 -37.25 40.42
CA LEU A 163 5.03 -38.15 40.19
C LEU A 163 6.30 -37.78 40.99
N GLU A 164 6.55 -36.47 41.18
CA GLU A 164 7.70 -35.99 41.95
C GLU A 164 7.44 -36.04 43.46
N GLU A 165 6.18 -35.99 43.89
CA GLU A 165 5.76 -36.23 45.27
C GLU A 165 6.10 -37.66 45.74
N GLU A 166 5.80 -38.67 44.91
CA GLU A 166 6.15 -40.09 45.19
C GLU A 166 7.66 -40.30 45.42
N LYS A 167 8.50 -39.44 44.83
CA LYS A 167 9.96 -39.46 44.94
C LYS A 167 10.51 -38.50 46.01
N SER A 168 9.65 -37.74 46.68
CA SER A 168 10.03 -36.69 47.64
C SER A 168 10.93 -35.59 47.05
N HIS A 169 10.80 -35.27 45.76
CA HIS A 169 11.59 -34.24 45.08
C HIS A 169 10.97 -32.83 45.23
N PHE A 170 10.91 -32.32 46.46
CA PHE A 170 10.19 -31.08 46.79
C PHE A 170 10.70 -29.81 46.07
N SER A 171 11.99 -29.74 45.74
CA SER A 171 12.56 -28.62 44.98
C SER A 171 12.00 -28.55 43.55
N ILE A 172 11.81 -29.70 42.91
CA ILE A 172 11.22 -29.82 41.57
C ILE A 172 9.73 -29.48 41.64
N MET A 173 9.02 -29.99 42.65
CA MET A 173 7.61 -29.65 42.88
C MET A 173 7.40 -28.14 43.05
N TYR A 174 8.28 -27.45 43.80
CA TYR A 174 8.20 -25.99 43.97
C TYR A 174 8.29 -25.24 42.62
N PHE A 175 9.20 -25.67 41.74
CA PHE A 175 9.30 -25.10 40.39
C PHE A 175 8.03 -25.36 39.57
N ILE A 176 7.56 -26.61 39.51
CA ILE A 176 6.39 -26.98 38.71
C ILE A 176 5.12 -26.28 39.22
N ILE A 177 4.96 -26.10 40.53
CA ILE A 177 3.86 -25.33 41.12
C ILE A 177 3.90 -23.87 40.65
N ASN A 178 5.08 -23.25 40.57
CA ASN A 178 5.19 -21.88 40.06
C ASN A 178 4.83 -21.79 38.58
N GLU A 179 5.22 -22.78 37.77
CA GLU A 179 4.76 -22.86 36.37
C GLU A 179 3.24 -23.09 36.30
N LEU A 180 2.66 -23.94 37.16
CA LEU A 180 1.21 -24.16 37.22
C LEU A 180 0.47 -22.86 37.57
N ILE A 181 0.92 -22.13 38.60
CA ILE A 181 0.33 -20.84 38.99
C ILE A 181 0.38 -19.86 37.81
N LYS A 182 1.56 -19.71 37.19
CA LYS A 182 1.77 -18.81 36.05
C LYS A 182 0.89 -19.13 34.84
N ASN A 183 0.60 -20.41 34.59
CA ASN A 183 -0.22 -20.85 33.44
C ASN A 183 -1.71 -21.03 33.79
N SER A 184 -2.10 -20.84 35.05
CA SER A 184 -3.50 -21.05 35.50
C SER A 184 -4.41 -19.83 35.38
N ASP A 185 -3.83 -18.67 35.05
CA ASP A 185 -4.58 -17.42 34.92
C ASP A 185 -5.13 -17.27 33.49
N PHE A 186 -6.27 -17.90 33.23
CA PHE A 186 -7.04 -17.69 32.02
C PHE A 186 -8.54 -17.67 32.29
N GLU A 187 -9.25 -16.85 31.51
CA GLU A 187 -10.69 -16.76 31.56
C GLU A 187 -11.32 -17.90 30.76
N ILE A 188 -12.26 -18.62 31.36
CA ILE A 188 -13.12 -19.59 30.67
C ILE A 188 -14.47 -18.92 30.40
N LYS A 189 -14.77 -18.66 29.14
CA LYS A 189 -16.09 -18.15 28.73
C LYS A 189 -17.15 -19.24 28.89
N THR A 190 -18.31 -18.86 29.42
CA THR A 190 -19.50 -19.72 29.40
C THR A 190 -19.96 -19.94 27.96
N GLU A 191 -20.80 -20.96 27.76
CA GLU A 191 -21.40 -21.24 26.44
C GLU A 191 -22.13 -20.01 25.86
N SER A 192 -22.90 -19.31 26.69
CA SER A 192 -23.65 -18.12 26.28
C SER A 192 -22.74 -16.95 25.90
N GLU A 193 -21.67 -16.71 26.66
CA GLU A 193 -20.68 -15.68 26.35
C GLU A 193 -19.95 -16.00 25.05
N MET A 194 -19.51 -17.25 24.86
CA MET A 194 -18.80 -17.66 23.65
C MET A 194 -19.67 -17.54 22.40
N LYS A 195 -20.93 -18.00 22.49
CA LYS A 195 -21.91 -17.85 21.41
C LYS A 195 -22.16 -16.38 21.08
N SER A 196 -22.27 -15.52 22.10
CA SER A 196 -22.48 -14.09 21.90
C SER A 196 -21.27 -13.42 21.26
N ALA A 197 -20.05 -13.77 21.69
CA ALA A 197 -18.80 -13.27 21.12
C ALA A 197 -18.66 -13.67 19.63
N LEU A 198 -18.92 -14.93 19.28
CA LEU A 198 -18.88 -15.39 17.89
C LEU A 198 -19.88 -14.65 16.99
N ILE A 199 -21.12 -14.45 17.48
CA ILE A 199 -22.14 -13.72 16.72
C ILE A 199 -21.75 -12.24 16.58
N SER A 200 -21.24 -11.60 17.62
CA SER A 200 -20.80 -10.20 17.57
C SER A 200 -19.61 -10.03 16.61
N GLY A 201 -18.57 -10.85 16.78
CA GLY A 201 -17.38 -10.81 15.93
C GLY A 201 -17.69 -11.05 14.46
N TRP A 202 -18.59 -11.98 14.14
CA TRP A 202 -19.07 -12.19 12.77
C TRP A 202 -19.79 -10.96 12.21
N LYS A 203 -20.70 -10.34 12.99
CA LYS A 203 -21.43 -9.14 12.56
C LYS A 203 -20.49 -7.96 12.31
N GLU A 204 -19.51 -7.75 13.20
CA GLU A 204 -18.51 -6.69 13.06
C GLU A 204 -17.63 -6.91 11.82
N MET A 205 -17.16 -8.15 11.60
CA MET A 205 -16.41 -8.51 10.39
C MET A 205 -17.24 -8.30 9.12
N ASP A 206 -18.52 -8.70 9.11
CA ASP A 206 -19.39 -8.55 7.95
C ASP A 206 -19.72 -7.08 7.63
N ALA A 207 -19.92 -6.27 8.67
CA ALA A 207 -20.07 -4.82 8.54
C ALA A 207 -18.80 -4.19 7.94
N ALA A 208 -17.61 -4.54 8.46
CA ALA A 208 -16.33 -4.06 7.93
C ALA A 208 -16.10 -4.52 6.47
N ARG A 209 -16.50 -5.74 6.12
CA ARG A 209 -16.45 -6.25 4.74
C ARG A 209 -17.35 -5.46 3.79
N THR A 210 -18.55 -5.10 4.26
CA THR A 210 -19.51 -4.31 3.47
C THR A 210 -18.99 -2.90 3.24
N ASP A 211 -18.39 -2.27 4.25
CA ASP A 211 -17.75 -0.96 4.12
C ASP A 211 -16.54 -1.01 3.16
N LEU A 212 -15.68 -2.03 3.28
CA LEU A 212 -14.56 -2.25 2.35
C LEU A 212 -15.02 -2.28 0.88
N ARG A 213 -16.09 -3.03 0.57
CA ARG A 213 -16.66 -3.11 -0.78
C ARG A 213 -17.14 -1.74 -1.27
N LYS A 214 -17.86 -1.01 -0.41
CA LYS A 214 -18.32 0.34 -0.72
C LYS A 214 -17.14 1.28 -1.03
N LYS A 215 -16.06 1.22 -0.24
CA LYS A 215 -14.84 2.02 -0.48
C LYS A 215 -14.09 1.61 -1.74
N GLU A 216 -14.11 0.33 -2.09
CA GLU A 216 -13.57 -0.15 -3.36
C GLU A 216 -14.33 0.44 -4.57
N ASP A 217 -15.66 0.48 -4.50
CA ASP A 217 -16.51 1.06 -5.54
C ASP A 217 -16.36 2.58 -5.65
N GLU A 218 -16.22 3.29 -4.53
CA GLU A 218 -15.90 4.73 -4.48
C GLU A 218 -14.55 5.01 -5.14
N MET A 219 -13.52 4.20 -4.84
CA MET A 219 -12.19 4.31 -5.47
C MET A 219 -12.25 4.06 -6.98
N LYS A 220 -12.98 3.03 -7.44
CA LYS A 220 -13.16 2.74 -8.88
C LYS A 220 -13.87 3.90 -9.59
N THR A 221 -14.90 4.46 -8.96
CA THR A 221 -15.61 5.65 -9.49
C THR A 221 -14.68 6.85 -9.63
N ALA A 222 -13.82 7.10 -8.64
CA ALA A 222 -12.83 8.17 -8.68
C ALA A 222 -11.79 7.94 -9.80
N GLN A 223 -11.34 6.70 -9.99
CA GLN A 223 -10.42 6.34 -11.08
C GLN A 223 -11.05 6.59 -12.46
N ASN A 224 -12.28 6.12 -12.67
CA ASN A 224 -13.01 6.34 -13.93
C ASN A 224 -13.22 7.83 -14.22
N THR A 225 -13.45 8.64 -13.17
CA THR A 225 -13.57 10.10 -13.29
C THR A 225 -12.24 10.71 -13.75
N LEU A 226 -11.13 10.31 -13.13
CA LEU A 226 -9.79 10.76 -13.54
C LEU A 226 -9.51 10.40 -15.00
N ASP A 227 -9.73 9.15 -15.39
CA ASP A 227 -9.47 8.66 -16.74
C ASP A 227 -10.29 9.44 -17.78
N SER A 228 -11.57 9.70 -17.48
CA SER A 228 -12.44 10.51 -18.34
C SER A 228 -11.92 11.94 -18.49
N LYS A 229 -11.52 12.59 -17.38
CA LYS A 229 -10.99 13.97 -17.42
C LYS A 229 -9.65 14.06 -18.14
N GLN A 230 -8.78 13.06 -17.99
CA GLN A 230 -7.51 12.97 -18.73
C GLN A 230 -7.74 12.80 -20.22
N LYS A 231 -8.69 11.95 -20.62
CA LYS A 231 -9.06 11.78 -22.03
C LYS A 231 -9.58 13.07 -22.64
N THR A 232 -10.42 13.82 -21.92
CA THR A 232 -10.89 15.13 -22.39
C THR A 232 -9.74 16.12 -22.53
N LEU A 233 -8.82 16.18 -21.56
CA LEU A 233 -7.63 17.04 -21.66
C LEU A 233 -6.75 16.68 -22.86
N GLU A 234 -6.55 15.39 -23.11
CA GLU A 234 -5.78 14.89 -24.25
C GLU A 234 -6.43 15.31 -25.57
N LEU A 235 -7.75 15.18 -25.68
CA LEU A 235 -8.50 15.61 -26.87
C LEU A 235 -8.37 17.11 -27.10
N LEU A 236 -8.62 17.94 -26.08
CA LEU A 236 -8.49 19.40 -26.16
C LEU A 236 -7.06 19.83 -26.54
N THR A 237 -6.06 19.16 -25.98
CA THR A 237 -4.64 19.47 -26.27
C THR A 237 -4.28 19.10 -27.71
N LYS A 238 -4.77 17.95 -28.21
CA LYS A 238 -4.56 17.53 -29.61
C LYS A 238 -5.28 18.43 -30.60
N SER A 239 -6.53 18.82 -30.32
CA SER A 239 -7.34 19.67 -31.20
C SER A 239 -6.98 21.16 -31.09
N ARG A 240 -6.23 21.56 -30.06
CA ARG A 240 -5.90 22.96 -29.74
C ARG A 240 -5.59 23.82 -30.97
N ARG A 241 -4.68 23.36 -31.83
CA ARG A 241 -4.25 24.13 -33.01
C ARG A 241 -5.38 24.27 -34.02
N ASP A 242 -6.10 23.21 -34.29
CA ASP A 242 -7.19 23.19 -35.27
C ASP A 242 -8.38 24.01 -34.78
N ASP A 243 -8.69 23.94 -33.49
CA ASP A 243 -9.74 24.76 -32.86
C ASP A 243 -9.43 26.26 -32.94
N ILE A 244 -8.16 26.64 -32.69
CA ILE A 244 -7.69 28.02 -32.87
C ILE A 244 -7.82 28.43 -34.34
N ILE A 245 -7.34 27.61 -35.28
CA ILE A 245 -7.41 27.92 -36.71
C ILE A 245 -8.85 28.11 -37.17
N ASN A 246 -9.78 27.25 -36.74
CA ASN A 246 -11.20 27.35 -37.09
C ASN A 246 -11.82 28.63 -36.51
N LYS A 247 -11.56 28.93 -35.23
CA LYS A 247 -12.02 30.18 -34.59
C LYS A 247 -11.49 31.44 -35.27
N ILE A 248 -10.30 31.39 -35.88
CA ILE A 248 -9.73 32.50 -36.65
C ILE A 248 -10.38 32.61 -38.03
N LYS A 249 -10.71 31.49 -38.69
CA LYS A 249 -11.39 31.49 -40.00
C LYS A 249 -12.81 32.04 -39.93
N ASP A 250 -13.45 31.94 -38.78
CA ASP A 250 -14.80 32.45 -38.53
C ASP A 250 -14.85 33.95 -38.17
N MET A 251 -13.69 34.64 -38.15
CA MET A 251 -13.56 36.09 -37.94
C MET A 251 -13.78 36.87 -39.23
#